data_AF-A0A512RFI9-F1
#
_entry.id   AF-A0A512RFI9-F1
#
_cell.length_a   1.000
_cell.length_b   1.000
_cell.length_c   1.000
_cell.angle_alpha   90.00
_cell.angle_beta   90.00
_cell.angle_gamma   90.00
#
_symmetry.space_group_name_H-M   'P 1'
#
loop_
_entity.id
_entity.type
_entity.pdbx_description
1 polymer ?
#
loop_
_entity_poly.entity_id
_entity_poly.type
_entity_poly.pdbx_seq_one_letter_code
_entity_poly.pdbx_strand_id
1 'polypeptide(L)' 'MEYPLNSQEKSKEEQSTNISDFDECEELFNAMDQDGSGDISGEEWSSAGGDPDDFQTLDTDQSGSLDFSEWSIACID' A
#
# COMPACT_ATOMS: atom_id res chain seq x y z
N MET A 1 9.10 -22.57 20.30
CA MET A 1 8.72 -21.19 19.92
C MET A 1 9.80 -20.74 18.95
N GLU A 2 9.63 -21.14 17.70
CA GLU A 2 10.36 -20.61 16.53
C GLU A 2 9.22 -20.06 15.65
N TYR A 3 9.34 -18.88 15.06
CA TYR A 3 10.30 -18.58 13.99
C TYR A 3 10.91 -17.17 14.10
N PRO A 4 12.19 -16.99 13.72
CA PRO A 4 12.73 -15.69 13.35
C PRO A 4 12.54 -15.46 11.84
N LEU A 5 12.09 -14.26 11.44
CA LEU A 5 12.30 -13.76 10.08
C LEU A 5 13.17 -12.50 10.13
N ASN A 6 14.19 -12.56 9.29
CA ASN A 6 15.45 -11.86 9.36
C ASN A 6 15.52 -10.80 8.25
N SER A 7 16.11 -9.66 8.59
CA SER A 7 16.87 -8.75 7.71
C SER A 7 16.17 -8.21 6.46
N GLN A 8 15.79 -6.94 6.50
CA GLN A 8 16.42 -5.91 5.66
C GLN A 8 16.39 -4.57 6.42
N GLU A 9 17.42 -4.32 7.23
CA GLU A 9 17.88 -2.95 7.48
C GLU A 9 18.66 -2.47 6.24
N LYS A 10 18.24 -1.37 5.60
CA LYS A 10 19.08 -0.51 4.72
C LYS A 10 18.36 0.83 4.52
N SER A 11 18.61 1.84 5.35
CA SER A 11 19.64 2.88 5.17
C SER A 11 19.36 3.91 4.06
N LYS A 12 18.92 5.09 4.51
CA LYS A 12 19.41 6.44 4.20
C LYS A 12 19.38 7.01 2.76
N GLU A 13 18.73 8.18 2.73
CA GLU A 13 19.12 9.44 2.06
C GLU A 13 18.59 9.71 0.63
N GLU A 14 17.89 10.85 0.54
CA GLU A 14 17.67 11.73 -0.61
C GLU A 14 16.68 11.31 -1.71
N GLN A 15 15.43 11.72 -1.52
CA GLN A 15 14.75 12.54 -2.53
C GLN A 15 13.75 13.53 -1.90
N SER A 16 14.33 14.65 -1.47
CA SER A 16 13.65 15.88 -1.06
C SER A 16 12.95 16.54 -2.25
N THR A 17 11.80 16.02 -2.65
CA THR A 17 10.78 16.76 -3.41
C THR A 17 9.38 16.25 -3.03
N ASN A 18 8.70 16.98 -2.14
CA ASN A 18 7.32 16.76 -1.64
C ASN A 18 7.09 15.50 -0.77
N ILE A 19 7.76 15.45 0.39
CA ILE A 19 7.77 14.29 1.31
C ILE A 19 6.51 14.22 2.22
N SER A 20 5.67 15.26 2.32
CA SER A 20 4.55 15.21 3.30
C SER A 20 3.41 14.27 2.90
N ASP A 21 3.10 14.19 1.61
CA ASP A 21 1.87 13.52 1.17
C ASP A 21 2.14 12.04 0.89
N PHE A 22 3.37 11.72 0.45
CA PHE A 22 3.76 10.36 0.10
C PHE A 22 3.94 9.44 1.32
N ASP A 23 4.47 9.97 2.42
CA ASP A 23 4.68 9.22 3.66
C ASP A 23 3.33 8.80 4.28
N GLU A 24 2.33 9.68 4.24
CA GLU A 24 0.99 9.39 4.79
C GLU A 24 0.27 8.31 3.97
N CYS A 25 0.44 8.35 2.64
CA CYS A 25 -0.06 7.31 1.74
C CYS A 25 0.62 5.96 1.98
N GLU A 26 1.94 5.94 2.21
CA GLU A 26 2.70 4.73 2.51
C GLU A 26 2.32 4.14 3.87
N GLU A 27 2.10 4.96 4.90
CA GLU A 27 1.62 4.49 6.20
C GLU A 27 0.22 3.86 6.10
N LEU A 28 -0.70 4.50 5.36
CA LEU A 28 -2.04 3.94 5.13
C LEU A 28 -2.01 2.66 4.28
N PHE A 29 -1.15 2.62 3.27
CA PHE A 29 -0.95 1.43 2.44
C PHE A 29 -0.47 0.25 3.30
N ASN A 30 0.59 0.46 4.08
CA ASN A 30 1.13 -0.56 5.00
C ASN A 30 0.14 -0.95 6.10
N ALA A 31 -0.81 -0.08 6.44
CA ALA A 31 -1.87 -0.42 7.40
C ALA A 31 -2.97 -1.29 6.79
N MET A 32 -3.19 -1.21 5.47
CA MET A 32 -4.14 -2.05 4.74
C MET A 32 -3.54 -3.36 4.27
N ASP A 33 -2.27 -3.37 3.85
CA ASP A 33 -1.49 -4.55 3.50
C ASP A 33 -1.15 -5.35 4.77
N GLN A 34 -2.07 -6.23 5.17
CA GLN A 34 -1.95 -7.01 6.40
C GLN A 34 -1.04 -8.22 6.22
N ASP A 35 -0.95 -8.74 4.99
CA ASP A 35 -0.10 -9.88 4.68
C ASP A 35 1.33 -9.50 4.29
N GLY A 36 1.59 -8.20 4.06
CA GLY A 36 2.89 -7.65 3.71
C GLY A 36 3.33 -8.06 2.31
N SER A 37 2.36 -8.31 1.41
CA SER A 37 2.61 -8.69 0.02
C SER A 37 3.21 -7.55 -0.80
N GLY A 38 2.95 -6.30 -0.39
CA GLY A 38 3.29 -5.10 -1.15
C GLY A 38 2.19 -4.68 -2.13
N ASP A 39 1.00 -5.28 -2.03
CA ASP A 39 -0.22 -4.97 -2.78
C ASP A 39 -1.45 -5.12 -1.87
N ILE A 40 -2.49 -4.32 -2.07
CA ILE A 40 -3.74 -4.44 -1.32
C ILE A 40 -4.69 -5.30 -2.12
N SER A 41 -4.89 -6.53 -1.68
CA SER A 41 -5.87 -7.42 -2.29
C SER A 41 -7.31 -6.91 -2.06
N GLY A 42 -8.25 -7.29 -2.92
CA GLY A 42 -9.66 -6.96 -2.73
C GLY A 42 -10.23 -7.49 -1.40
N GLU A 43 -9.65 -8.57 -0.85
CA GLU A 43 -10.00 -9.10 0.47
C GLU A 43 -9.54 -8.18 1.60
N GLU A 44 -8.34 -7.61 1.50
CA GLU A 44 -7.79 -6.65 2.46
C GLU A 44 -8.54 -5.32 2.40
N TRP A 45 -8.82 -4.83 1.20
CA TRP A 45 -9.65 -3.66 0.98
C TRP A 45 -11.04 -3.82 1.62
N SER A 46 -11.71 -4.95 1.37
CA SER A 46 -13.02 -5.24 1.96
C SER A 46 -12.94 -5.41 3.48
N SER A 47 -11.87 -6.02 3.99
CA SER A 47 -11.61 -6.19 5.42
C SER A 47 -11.34 -4.87 6.14
N ALA A 48 -10.71 -3.90 5.45
CA ALA A 48 -10.55 -2.52 5.90
C ALA A 48 -11.86 -1.71 5.85
N GLY A 49 -12.91 -2.27 5.24
CA GLY A 49 -14.21 -1.61 5.08
C GLY A 49 -14.29 -0.70 3.85
N GLY A 50 -13.36 -0.85 2.90
CA GLY A 50 -13.38 -0.16 1.63
C GLY A 50 -14.51 -0.67 0.72
N ASP A 51 -15.02 0.22 -0.14
CA ASP A 51 -16.08 -0.11 -1.08
C ASP A 51 -15.51 -0.80 -2.34
N PRO A 52 -16.07 -1.93 -2.77
CA PRO A 52 -15.58 -2.63 -3.96
C PRO A 52 -15.70 -1.82 -5.27
N ASP A 53 -16.60 -0.83 -5.34
CA ASP A 53 -16.68 0.07 -6.50
C ASP A 53 -15.49 1.06 -6.54
N ASP A 54 -15.03 1.52 -5.36
CA ASP A 54 -13.82 2.33 -5.23
C ASP A 54 -12.59 1.50 -5.59
N PHE A 55 -12.50 0.26 -5.12
CA PHE A 55 -11.43 -0.67 -5.47
C PHE A 55 -11.31 -0.84 -6.98
N GLN A 56 -12.41 -1.09 -7.69
CA GLN A 56 -12.40 -1.21 -9.15
C GLN A 56 -12.04 0.08 -9.89
N THR A 57 -12.27 1.23 -9.25
CA THR A 57 -11.89 2.53 -9.82
C THR A 57 -10.39 2.76 -9.70
N LEU A 58 -9.78 2.25 -8.63
CA LEU A 58 -8.35 2.33 -8.38
C LEU A 58 -7.55 1.25 -9.14
N ASP A 59 -8.09 0.03 -9.24
CA ASP A 59 -7.54 -1.14 -9.95
C ASP A 59 -7.70 -0.93 -11.47
N THR A 60 -6.84 -0.04 -11.99
CA THR A 60 -6.93 0.45 -13.37
C THR A 60 -6.48 -0.65 -14.34
N ASP A 61 -5.54 -1.48 -13.90
CA ASP A 61 -5.04 -2.61 -14.69
C ASP A 61 -5.90 -3.88 -14.56
N GLN A 62 -6.90 -3.88 -13.66
CA GLN A 62 -7.80 -5.00 -13.37
C GLN A 62 -7.04 -6.26 -12.96
N SER A 63 -5.93 -6.09 -12.25
CA SER A 63 -5.13 -7.18 -11.71
C SER A 63 -5.83 -7.90 -10.56
N GLY A 64 -6.79 -7.24 -9.90
CA GLY A 64 -7.47 -7.75 -8.71
C GLY A 64 -6.74 -7.43 -7.40
N SER A 65 -5.75 -6.54 -7.45
CA SER A 65 -4.93 -6.05 -6.33
C SER A 65 -4.53 -4.61 -6.61
N LEU A 66 -4.50 -3.75 -5.59
CA LEU A 66 -4.00 -2.39 -5.73
C LEU A 66 -2.52 -2.35 -5.41
N ASP A 67 -1.71 -2.08 -6.42
CA ASP A 67 -0.29 -1.83 -6.18
C ASP A 67 -0.06 -0.43 -5.58
N PHE A 68 1.14 -0.21 -5.06
CA PHE A 68 1.49 1.08 -4.46
C PHE A 68 1.41 2.25 -5.45
N SER A 69 1.62 2.02 -6.75
CA SER A 69 1.47 3.05 -7.77
C SER A 69 0.02 3.47 -7.92
N GLU A 70 -0.91 2.52 -8.03
CA GLU A 70 -2.35 2.77 -8.08
C GLU A 70 -2.86 3.43 -6.80
N TRP A 71 -2.37 2.96 -5.64
CA TRP A 71 -2.68 3.56 -4.35
C TRP A 71 -2.17 5.00 -4.21
N SER A 72 -0.93 5.27 -4.63
CA SER A 72 -0.35 6.61 -4.53
C SER A 72 -1.11 7.65 -5.36
N ILE A 73 -1.72 7.23 -6.48
CA ILE A 73 -2.57 8.10 -7.29
C ILE A 73 -3.85 8.45 -6.54
N ALA A 74 -4.44 7.49 -5.81
CA ALA A 74 -5.64 7.70 -5.00
C ALA A 74 -5.44 8.73 -3.88
N CYS A 75 -4.22 8.79 -3.36
CA CYS A 75 -3.89 9.50 -2.13
C CYS A 75 -3.31 10.92 -2.37
N ILE A 76 -2.96 11.27 -3.62
CA ILE A 76 -2.38 12.58 -4.02
C ILE A 76 -3.41 13.45 -4.82
N ASP A 77 -4.72 13.31 -4.56
CA ASP A 77 -5.75 14.21 -5.12
C ASP A 77 -5.83 15.58 -4.39
#